data_AF-A0A8S9BP89-F1
#
_entry.id   AF-A0A8S9BP89-F1
#
_cell.length_a   1.000
_cell.length_b   1.000
_cell.length_c   1.000
_cell.angle_alpha   90.00
_cell.angle_beta   90.00
_cell.angle_gamma   90.00
#
_symmetry.space_group_name_H-M   'P 1'
#
loop_
_entity.id
_entity.type
_entity.pdbx_description
1 polymer ?
#
loop_
_entity_poly.entity_id
_entity_poly.type
_entity_poly.pdbx_seq_one_letter_code
_entity_poly.pdbx_strand_id
1 'polypeptide(L)'
;MPRYIVVPDRNPLHDPVSHLWHQSLSPLTSVALLDAFLGDSGPLFDTTRKSPNPYLSYIETTIRGALYGWSKYQVKELRFLHLTKGAELMGNGRSREEIEGFLQEIFDGIAYQQLQQGQVQGTAAEKGDERVIVGEIVDLIVRLRWMVPVWSFWEGVSPENRETSLTWVDGSVRGAFQRQFRPRSRAVSESGTGATATFEGIAKLGASGIGGEVRFEKGWCLRVVEREMGVRIVWTSNLLDHLSDVYPEGLIEETLRTLSLLLPSSDNETQDWFMRNHIQYHLDGEAVRCKPLAKDERSIEGFRFWRDRLVTLKQAHEKSKPQDKPKSLLRRYLSVLQLNNT
;
A
#
# COMPACT_ATOMS: atom_id res chain seq x y z
N MET A 1 -22.04 26.59 16.89
CA MET A 1 -21.00 27.57 16.51
C MET A 1 -19.76 26.81 16.10
N PRO A 2 -19.19 27.04 14.90
CA PRO A 2 -17.91 26.44 14.52
C PRO A 2 -16.82 26.91 15.48
N ARG A 3 -16.02 25.96 16.01
CA ARG A 3 -14.85 26.29 16.82
C ARG A 3 -13.74 26.73 15.87
N TYR A 4 -13.53 28.03 15.73
CA TYR A 4 -12.35 28.54 15.06
C TYR A 4 -11.12 28.16 15.89
N ILE A 5 -10.18 27.43 15.28
CA ILE A 5 -8.88 27.15 15.89
C ILE A 5 -8.10 28.46 15.83
N VAL A 6 -7.75 29.00 17.00
CA VAL A 6 -6.80 30.11 17.08
C VAL A 6 -5.47 29.61 16.56
N VAL A 7 -4.97 30.21 15.49
CA VAL A 7 -3.63 29.95 14.99
C VAL A 7 -2.66 30.34 16.11
N PRO A 8 -1.87 29.42 16.67
CA PRO A 8 -0.89 29.78 17.69
C PRO A 8 0.16 30.69 17.09
N ASP A 9 0.72 31.59 17.90
CA ASP A 9 1.82 32.48 17.50
C ASP A 9 3.12 31.72 17.11
N ARG A 10 3.15 30.39 17.32
CA ARG A 10 4.30 29.52 17.12
C ARG A 10 4.12 28.63 15.89
N ASN A 11 5.12 28.64 15.00
CA ASN A 11 5.16 27.75 13.84
C ASN A 11 5.57 26.32 14.27
N PRO A 12 4.68 25.32 14.13
CA PRO A 12 4.95 23.95 14.58
C PRO A 12 6.09 23.25 13.80
N LEU A 13 6.47 23.75 12.62
CA LEU A 13 7.59 23.17 11.85
C LEU A 13 8.94 23.27 12.57
N HIS A 14 9.09 24.22 13.48
CA HIS A 14 10.30 24.39 14.27
C HIS A 14 10.28 23.59 15.58
N ASP A 15 9.19 22.88 15.86
CA ASP A 15 9.08 22.11 17.10
C ASP A 15 9.94 20.83 17.01
N PRO A 16 10.62 20.47 18.11
CA PRO A 16 11.27 19.18 18.24
C PRO A 16 10.29 18.04 18.01
N VAL A 17 10.68 17.06 17.21
CA VAL A 17 9.87 15.86 16.92
C VAL A 17 9.62 15.05 18.21
N SER A 18 10.48 15.17 19.22
CA SER A 18 10.30 14.56 20.54
C SER A 18 9.03 14.99 21.28
N HIS A 19 8.41 16.12 20.91
CA HIS A 19 7.10 16.53 21.48
C HIS A 19 6.00 15.49 21.21
N LEU A 20 6.17 14.64 20.18
CA LEU A 20 5.24 13.57 19.84
C LEU A 20 5.31 12.34 20.75
N TRP A 21 6.35 12.21 21.57
CA TRP A 21 6.48 11.07 22.48
C TRP A 21 5.34 11.01 23.49
N HIS A 22 4.96 12.16 24.04
CA HIS A 22 4.11 12.22 25.23
C HIS A 22 2.76 12.91 25.00
N GLN A 23 2.55 13.50 23.82
CA GLN A 23 1.32 14.24 23.51
C GLN A 23 0.71 13.70 22.22
N SER A 24 -0.62 13.75 22.12
CA SER A 24 -1.29 13.58 20.83
C SER A 24 -0.81 14.67 19.87
N LEU A 25 -0.69 14.36 18.59
CA LEU A 25 -0.40 15.38 17.57
C LEU A 25 -1.37 16.55 17.74
N SER A 26 -0.85 17.76 17.97
CA SER A 26 -1.72 18.93 17.99
C SER A 26 -2.37 19.07 16.61
N PRO A 27 -3.63 19.54 16.50
CA PRO A 27 -4.31 19.66 15.21
C PRO A 27 -3.50 20.42 14.15
N LEU A 28 -2.72 21.42 14.56
CA LEU A 28 -1.83 22.17 13.67
C LEU A 28 -0.59 21.40 13.24
N THR A 29 -0.05 20.53 14.08
CA THR A 29 1.03 19.62 13.68
C THR A 29 0.52 18.59 12.69
N SER A 30 -0.71 18.09 12.90
CA SER A 30 -1.38 17.24 11.91
C SER A 30 -1.57 17.97 10.59
N VAL A 31 -2.05 19.22 10.60
CA VAL A 31 -2.18 20.04 9.38
C VAL A 31 -0.83 20.29 8.72
N ALA A 32 0.22 20.64 9.47
CA ALA A 32 1.54 20.88 8.90
C ALA A 32 2.16 19.62 8.30
N LEU A 33 1.98 18.46 8.94
CA LEU A 33 2.37 17.18 8.38
C LEU A 33 1.58 16.89 7.10
N LEU A 34 0.26 17.10 7.11
CA LEU A 34 -0.57 16.80 5.94
C LEU A 34 -0.28 17.75 4.78
N ASP A 35 -0.07 19.04 5.03
CA ASP A 35 0.32 20.01 4.01
C ASP A 35 1.70 19.65 3.42
N ALA A 36 2.69 19.40 4.27
CA ALA A 36 4.03 19.07 3.83
C ALA A 36 4.13 17.70 3.12
N PHE A 37 3.36 16.71 3.56
CA PHE A 37 3.44 15.34 3.05
C PHE A 37 2.39 15.02 1.98
N LEU A 38 1.26 15.71 1.91
CA LEU A 38 0.22 15.45 0.92
C LEU A 38 0.02 16.60 -0.08
N GLY A 39 0.68 17.74 0.13
CA GLY A 39 0.64 18.89 -0.80
C GLY A 39 -0.75 19.52 -0.95
N ASP A 40 -1.68 19.18 -0.05
CA ASP A 40 -3.06 19.61 -0.12
C ASP A 40 -3.25 20.84 0.78
N SER A 41 -2.97 22.01 0.21
CA SER A 41 -3.21 23.32 0.84
C SER A 41 -4.70 23.71 0.84
N GLY A 42 -5.59 22.80 0.41
CA GLY A 42 -7.01 23.05 0.24
C GLY A 42 -7.82 23.10 1.55
N PRO A 43 -9.04 23.67 1.53
CA PRO A 43 -9.94 23.80 2.68
C PRO A 43 -10.58 22.47 3.13
N LEU A 44 -9.99 21.32 2.75
CA LEU A 44 -10.52 19.96 2.98
C LEU A 44 -10.52 19.54 4.45
N PHE A 45 -9.87 20.29 5.35
CA PHE A 45 -10.11 20.18 6.77
C PHE A 45 -11.39 20.92 7.15
N ASP A 46 -12.51 20.36 6.72
CA ASP A 46 -13.79 20.63 7.35
C ASP A 46 -13.72 20.11 8.80
N THR A 47 -13.29 21.00 9.70
CA THR A 47 -13.24 20.80 11.15
C THR A 47 -14.60 20.42 11.75
N THR A 48 -15.69 20.45 10.97
CA THR A 48 -17.00 19.94 11.38
C THR A 48 -17.13 18.42 11.26
N ARG A 49 -16.21 17.71 10.59
CA ARG A 49 -16.15 16.24 10.62
C ARG A 49 -15.74 15.77 12.01
N LYS A 50 -16.73 15.28 12.77
CA LYS A 50 -16.64 14.91 14.20
C LYS A 50 -15.78 13.69 14.50
N SER A 51 -15.33 12.93 13.50
CA SER A 51 -14.46 11.76 13.72
C SER A 51 -13.06 12.05 13.17
N PRO A 52 -11.99 11.89 13.96
CA PRO A 52 -10.64 11.90 13.41
C PRO A 52 -10.58 10.86 12.30
N ASN A 53 -10.08 11.27 11.13
CA ASN A 53 -9.90 10.36 10.01
C ASN A 53 -9.06 9.17 10.52
N PRO A 54 -9.54 7.91 10.45
CA PRO A 54 -8.82 6.73 10.94
C PRO A 54 -7.38 6.65 10.41
N TYR A 55 -7.15 7.22 9.23
CA TYR A 55 -5.86 7.44 8.61
C TYR A 55 -4.89 8.25 9.47
N LEU A 56 -5.35 9.34 10.08
CA LEU A 56 -4.52 10.17 10.97
C LEU A 56 -4.13 9.42 12.22
N SER A 57 -5.04 8.62 12.78
CA SER A 57 -4.73 7.75 13.92
C SER A 57 -3.67 6.72 13.57
N TYR A 58 -3.71 6.15 12.36
CA TYR A 58 -2.69 5.23 11.86
C TYR A 58 -1.32 5.91 11.68
N ILE A 59 -1.29 7.08 11.03
CA ILE A 59 -0.07 7.89 10.87
C ILE A 59 0.53 8.23 12.23
N GLU A 60 -0.29 8.74 13.14
CA GLU A 60 0.12 9.11 14.49
C GLU A 60 0.71 7.90 15.21
N THR A 61 0.05 6.75 15.15
CA THR A 61 0.54 5.50 15.75
C THR A 61 1.89 5.09 15.16
N THR A 62 2.05 5.19 13.84
CA THR A 62 3.31 4.85 13.14
C THR A 62 4.45 5.77 13.56
N ILE A 63 4.21 7.09 13.59
CA ILE A 63 5.20 8.08 14.04
C ILE A 63 5.57 7.82 15.50
N ARG A 64 4.60 7.60 16.37
CA ARG A 64 4.86 7.36 17.80
C ARG A 64 5.64 6.06 18.02
N GLY A 65 5.33 5.00 17.27
CA GLY A 65 6.08 3.74 17.31
C GLY A 65 7.54 3.94 16.93
N ALA A 66 7.79 4.59 15.79
CA ALA A 66 9.15 4.91 15.33
C ALA A 66 9.89 5.75 16.37
N LEU A 67 9.28 6.86 16.81
CA LEU A 67 9.88 7.78 17.76
C LEU A 67 10.15 7.18 19.12
N TYR A 68 9.30 6.26 19.59
CA TYR A 68 9.54 5.52 20.82
C TYR A 68 10.79 4.64 20.69
N GLY A 69 10.94 3.93 19.57
CA GLY A 69 12.16 3.17 19.25
C GLY A 69 13.40 4.07 19.16
N TRP A 70 13.22 5.34 18.81
CA TRP A 70 14.29 6.32 18.67
C TRP A 70 14.66 7.05 19.96
N SER A 71 13.90 6.86 21.04
CA SER A 71 14.06 7.60 22.31
C SER A 71 15.44 7.46 22.96
N LYS A 72 16.16 6.38 22.63
CA LYS A 72 17.55 6.13 23.07
C LYS A 72 18.61 6.91 22.29
N TYR A 73 18.25 7.52 21.16
CA TYR A 73 19.17 8.30 20.33
C TYR A 73 18.98 9.80 20.55
N GLN A 74 19.96 10.60 20.11
CA GLN A 74 19.94 12.06 20.23
C GLN A 74 19.01 12.76 19.21
N VAL A 75 17.82 12.21 18.96
CA VAL A 75 16.84 12.77 18.01
C VAL A 75 16.04 13.96 18.57
N LYS A 76 16.32 14.40 19.81
CA LYS A 76 15.59 15.48 20.48
C LYS A 76 15.70 16.82 19.75
N GLU A 77 16.78 17.04 19.02
CA GLU A 77 16.99 18.27 18.26
C GLU A 77 16.51 18.16 16.80
N LEU A 78 16.07 16.98 16.37
CA LEU A 78 15.42 16.80 15.08
C LEU A 78 14.08 17.54 15.12
N ARG A 79 13.86 18.42 14.14
CA ARG A 79 12.64 19.24 14.01
C ARG A 79 11.79 18.73 12.86
N PHE A 80 10.50 19.04 12.88
CA PHE A 80 9.59 18.71 11.78
C PHE A 80 10.08 19.24 10.44
N LEU A 81 10.64 20.45 10.40
CA LEU A 81 11.20 21.05 9.19
C LEU A 81 12.26 20.17 8.50
N HIS A 82 13.01 19.37 9.26
CA HIS A 82 14.00 18.46 8.67
C HIS A 82 13.33 17.28 7.96
N LEU A 83 12.25 16.74 8.55
CA LEU A 83 11.43 15.70 7.92
C LEU A 83 10.75 16.20 6.65
N THR A 84 10.17 17.41 6.71
CA THR A 84 9.52 18.00 5.54
C THR A 84 10.52 18.34 4.44
N LYS A 85 11.73 18.80 4.79
CA LYS A 85 12.79 19.02 3.79
C LYS A 85 13.25 17.71 3.16
N GLY A 86 13.41 16.64 3.95
CA GLY A 86 13.68 15.31 3.41
C GLY A 86 12.59 14.83 2.44
N ALA A 87 11.32 15.05 2.78
CA ALA A 87 10.19 14.75 1.91
C ALA A 87 10.23 15.53 0.59
N GLU A 88 10.55 16.83 0.64
CA GLU A 88 10.73 17.69 -0.52
C GLU A 88 11.87 17.18 -1.42
N LEU A 89 13.01 16.83 -0.83
CA LEU A 89 14.14 16.25 -1.56
C LEU A 89 13.74 14.96 -2.28
N MET A 90 12.98 14.07 -1.63
CA MET A 90 12.48 12.86 -2.28
C MET A 90 11.50 13.16 -3.41
N GLY A 91 10.59 14.13 -3.23
CA GLY A 91 9.65 14.58 -4.27
C GLY A 91 10.37 15.14 -5.51
N ASN A 92 11.51 15.79 -5.29
CA ASN A 92 12.42 16.27 -6.34
C ASN A 92 13.27 15.16 -6.97
N GLY A 93 13.05 13.90 -6.62
CA GLY A 93 13.71 12.75 -7.22
C GLY A 93 15.13 12.47 -6.71
N ARG A 94 15.54 13.06 -5.58
CA ARG A 94 16.81 12.73 -4.94
C ARG A 94 16.89 11.25 -4.57
N SER A 95 18.11 10.74 -4.58
CA SER A 95 18.43 9.39 -4.16
C SER A 95 18.39 9.26 -2.64
N ARG A 96 18.20 8.02 -2.16
CA ARG A 96 18.22 7.67 -0.73
C ARG A 96 19.48 8.20 -0.06
N GLU A 97 20.62 7.97 -0.70
CA GLU A 97 21.95 8.31 -0.21
C GLU A 97 22.13 9.83 -0.06
N GLU A 98 21.59 10.62 -0.99
CA GLU A 98 21.62 12.09 -0.89
C GLU A 98 20.77 12.60 0.28
N ILE A 99 19.63 11.95 0.56
CA ILE A 99 18.74 12.35 1.65
C ILE A 99 19.32 11.91 3.00
N GLU A 100 19.88 10.71 3.07
CA GLU A 100 20.61 10.23 4.25
C GLU A 100 21.81 11.14 4.54
N GLY A 101 22.57 11.56 3.50
CA GLY A 101 23.64 12.53 3.63
C GLY A 101 23.17 13.87 4.20
N PHE A 102 22.07 14.43 3.68
CA PHE A 102 21.47 15.65 4.21
C PHE A 102 21.08 15.54 5.68
N LEU A 103 20.45 14.43 6.08
CA LEU A 103 20.07 14.22 7.48
C LEU A 103 21.30 14.04 8.36
N GLN A 104 22.32 13.31 7.90
CA GLN A 104 23.57 13.14 8.64
C GLN A 104 24.28 14.48 8.89
N GLU A 105 24.31 15.38 7.91
CA GLU A 105 24.87 16.73 8.08
C GLU A 105 24.14 17.53 9.18
N ILE A 106 22.82 17.33 9.33
CA ILE A 106 22.05 17.95 10.42
C ILE A 106 22.48 17.39 11.77
N PHE A 107 22.63 16.07 11.89
CA PHE A 107 23.10 15.43 13.14
C PHE A 107 24.51 15.91 13.50
N ASP A 108 25.42 15.96 12.53
CA ASP A 108 26.79 16.44 12.73
C ASP A 108 26.80 17.91 13.18
N GLY A 109 25.93 18.75 12.59
CA GLY A 109 25.77 20.15 12.98
C GLY A 109 25.24 20.33 14.41
N ILE A 110 24.28 19.51 14.82
CA ILE A 110 23.74 19.50 16.19
C ILE A 110 24.84 19.07 17.17
N ALA A 111 25.56 17.98 16.88
CA ALA A 111 26.65 17.50 17.72
C ALA A 111 27.76 18.55 17.88
N TYR A 112 28.09 19.27 16.79
CA TYR A 112 29.06 20.36 16.84
C TYR A 112 28.61 21.52 17.74
N GLN A 113 27.34 21.93 17.68
CA GLN A 113 26.80 22.98 18.55
C GLN A 113 26.82 22.59 20.03
N GLN A 114 26.52 21.33 20.35
CA GLN A 114 26.58 20.82 21.73
C GLN A 114 28.02 20.83 22.27
N LEU A 115 29.00 20.49 21.42
CA LEU A 115 30.41 20.53 21.80
C LEU A 115 30.88 21.96 22.12
N GLN A 116 30.40 22.97 21.37
CA GLN A 116 30.67 24.38 21.70
C GLN A 116 30.04 24.82 23.03
N GLN A 117 28.94 24.19 23.45
CA GLN A 117 28.29 24.44 24.74
C GLN A 117 28.92 23.66 25.91
N GLY A 118 30.02 22.92 25.67
CA GLY A 118 30.72 22.15 26.69
C GLY A 118 29.98 20.87 27.10
N GLN A 119 29.03 20.38 26.32
CA GLN A 119 28.43 19.06 26.54
C GLN A 119 29.41 17.96 26.12
N VAL A 120 29.43 16.87 26.91
CA VAL A 120 30.37 15.76 26.74
C VAL A 120 30.12 15.05 25.41
N GLN A 121 31.20 14.82 24.68
CA GLN A 121 31.16 14.14 23.37
C GLN A 121 30.72 12.68 23.54
N GLY A 122 29.75 12.26 22.74
CA GLY A 122 29.30 10.87 22.67
C GLY A 122 30.41 9.91 22.28
N THR A 123 30.30 8.65 22.71
CA THR A 123 31.27 7.60 22.40
C THR A 123 31.25 7.22 20.90
N ALA A 124 32.35 6.66 20.38
CA ALA A 124 32.40 6.23 18.96
C ALA A 124 31.33 5.18 18.59
N ALA A 125 30.81 4.43 19.58
CA ALA A 125 29.69 3.51 19.39
C ALA A 125 28.39 4.25 19.02
N GLU A 126 28.16 5.44 19.58
CA GLU A 126 26.98 6.26 19.29
C GLU A 126 26.94 6.75 17.83
N LYS A 127 28.10 6.93 17.19
CA LYS A 127 28.16 7.30 15.75
C LYS A 127 27.67 6.20 14.81
N GLY A 128 27.82 4.93 15.17
CA GLY A 128 27.30 3.82 14.37
C GLY A 128 25.77 3.79 14.38
N ASP A 129 25.19 4.11 15.53
CA ASP A 129 23.76 4.16 15.78
C ASP A 129 23.08 5.33 15.02
N GLU A 130 23.78 6.44 14.81
CA GLU A 130 23.26 7.60 14.05
C GLU A 130 22.96 7.26 12.58
N ARG A 131 23.81 6.49 11.91
CA ARG A 131 23.52 6.10 10.51
C ARG A 131 22.27 5.24 10.40
N VAL A 132 22.06 4.36 11.39
CA VAL A 132 20.86 3.53 11.47
C VAL A 132 19.63 4.42 11.68
N ILE A 133 19.72 5.40 12.58
CA ILE A 133 18.57 6.31 12.83
C ILE A 133 18.23 7.15 11.62
N VAL A 134 19.23 7.62 10.88
CA VAL A 134 19.03 8.38 9.63
C VAL A 134 18.26 7.54 8.61
N GLY A 135 18.63 6.26 8.44
CA GLY A 135 17.90 5.35 7.55
C GLY A 135 16.44 5.13 7.95
N GLU A 136 16.18 4.98 9.26
CA GLU A 136 14.81 4.83 9.79
C GLU A 136 13.99 6.12 9.64
N ILE A 137 14.61 7.29 9.76
CA ILE A 137 13.97 8.58 9.50
C ILE A 137 13.56 8.69 8.04
N VAL A 138 14.45 8.30 7.12
CA VAL A 138 14.18 8.25 5.69
C VAL A 138 12.99 7.32 5.39
N ASP A 139 12.96 6.14 6.00
CA ASP A 139 11.84 5.20 5.84
C ASP A 139 10.54 5.78 6.41
N LEU A 140 10.59 6.47 7.55
CA LEU A 140 9.43 7.16 8.10
C LEU A 140 8.93 8.23 7.13
N ILE A 141 9.81 9.07 6.57
CA ILE A 141 9.43 10.11 5.61
C ILE A 141 8.69 9.49 4.42
N VAL A 142 9.17 8.36 3.88
CA VAL A 142 8.48 7.66 2.77
C VAL A 142 7.12 7.12 3.20
N ARG A 143 7.04 6.49 4.38
CA ARG A 143 5.78 5.98 4.95
C ARG A 143 4.77 7.11 5.13
N LEU A 144 5.22 8.30 5.54
CA LEU A 144 4.36 9.46 5.75
C LEU A 144 3.95 10.13 4.44
N ARG A 145 4.88 10.28 3.49
CA ARG A 145 4.66 10.92 2.19
C ARG A 145 3.75 10.09 1.31
N TRP A 146 4.00 8.78 1.23
CA TRP A 146 3.35 7.90 0.27
C TRP A 146 2.49 6.80 0.89
N MET A 147 2.38 6.74 2.22
CA MET A 147 1.50 5.76 2.89
C MET A 147 1.78 4.32 2.51
N VAL A 148 3.01 4.04 2.09
CA VAL A 148 3.43 2.70 1.73
C VAL A 148 4.30 2.15 2.84
N PRO A 149 4.03 0.94 3.34
CA PRO A 149 4.93 0.30 4.29
C PRO A 149 6.28 0.10 3.61
N VAL A 150 7.31 0.78 4.11
CA VAL A 150 8.71 0.54 3.70
C VAL A 150 9.28 -0.53 4.61
N TRP A 151 9.90 -1.54 4.00
CA TRP A 151 10.60 -2.58 4.75
C TRP A 151 11.88 -2.01 5.34
N SER A 152 11.97 -1.93 6.67
CA SER A 152 13.24 -1.68 7.34
C SER A 152 13.98 -3.00 7.52
N PHE A 153 15.21 -3.07 7.00
CA PHE A 153 16.05 -4.26 7.10
C PHE A 153 16.32 -4.67 8.56
N TRP A 154 16.31 -3.71 9.48
CA TRP A 154 16.76 -3.88 10.87
C TRP A 154 15.73 -4.46 11.81
N GLU A 155 14.43 -4.30 11.53
CA GLU A 155 13.43 -4.87 12.43
C GLU A 155 13.43 -6.40 12.36
N GLY A 156 13.94 -7.03 11.29
CA GLY A 156 13.98 -8.49 11.11
C GLY A 156 12.60 -9.16 11.09
N VAL A 157 11.56 -8.45 11.52
CA VAL A 157 10.16 -8.74 11.44
C VAL A 157 9.76 -8.41 10.02
N SER A 158 9.68 -9.47 9.21
CA SER A 158 8.76 -9.43 8.09
C SER A 158 7.39 -9.07 8.66
N PRO A 159 6.73 -7.98 8.24
CA PRO A 159 5.27 -8.00 8.34
C PRO A 159 4.84 -9.32 7.70
N GLU A 160 3.85 -10.02 8.26
CA GLU A 160 3.39 -11.32 7.74
C GLU A 160 3.12 -11.26 6.21
N ASN A 161 2.95 -10.04 5.67
CA ASN A 161 2.85 -9.70 4.26
C ASN A 161 4.14 -9.09 3.66
N ARG A 162 5.22 -9.88 3.57
CA ARG A 162 6.49 -9.51 2.89
C ARG A 162 6.29 -8.99 1.46
N GLU A 163 5.22 -9.41 0.80
CA GLU A 163 4.89 -9.04 -0.57
C GLU A 163 4.36 -7.60 -0.75
N THR A 164 3.94 -6.94 0.34
CA THR A 164 3.29 -5.62 0.25
C THR A 164 4.20 -4.46 0.64
N SER A 165 5.37 -4.73 1.23
CA SER A 165 6.30 -3.67 1.62
C SER A 165 7.18 -3.22 0.45
N LEU A 166 7.37 -1.91 0.32
CA LEU A 166 8.30 -1.33 -0.63
C LEU A 166 9.73 -1.64 -0.17
N THR A 167 10.52 -2.24 -1.06
CA THR A 167 11.95 -2.45 -0.86
C THR A 167 12.72 -1.30 -1.50
N TRP A 168 13.17 -0.35 -0.68
CA TRP A 168 13.93 0.82 -1.13
C TRP A 168 15.31 0.86 -0.47
N VAL A 169 16.26 0.23 -1.15
CA VAL A 169 17.66 0.13 -0.69
C VAL A 169 18.52 1.26 -1.24
N ASP A 170 18.26 1.68 -2.48
CA ASP A 170 19.10 2.63 -3.21
C ASP A 170 18.30 3.50 -4.20
N GLY A 171 18.93 4.58 -4.64
CA GLY A 171 18.40 5.46 -5.69
C GLY A 171 17.14 6.20 -5.26
N SER A 172 16.33 6.68 -6.20
CA SER A 172 15.13 7.46 -5.88
C SER A 172 13.95 6.58 -5.46
N VAL A 173 13.06 7.13 -4.62
CA VAL A 173 11.80 6.47 -4.22
C VAL A 173 10.97 6.08 -5.44
N ARG A 174 10.86 6.99 -6.42
CA ARG A 174 10.19 6.72 -7.71
C ARG A 174 10.79 5.48 -8.40
N GLY A 175 12.11 5.36 -8.42
CA GLY A 175 12.79 4.18 -8.96
C GLY A 175 12.39 2.90 -8.23
N ALA A 176 12.29 2.94 -6.90
CA ALA A 176 11.81 1.81 -6.10
C ALA A 176 10.36 1.43 -6.44
N PHE A 177 9.45 2.40 -6.55
CA PHE A 177 8.07 2.16 -6.98
C PHE A 177 8.01 1.56 -8.39
N GLN A 178 8.79 2.09 -9.33
CA GLN A 178 8.85 1.55 -10.70
C GLN A 178 9.36 0.11 -10.74
N ARG A 179 10.31 -0.26 -9.87
CA ARG A 179 10.79 -1.64 -9.74
C ARG A 179 9.72 -2.54 -9.14
N GLN A 180 9.08 -2.11 -8.05
CA GLN A 180 8.04 -2.87 -7.33
C GLN A 180 6.82 -3.13 -8.21
N PHE A 181 6.37 -2.10 -8.94
CA PHE A 181 5.19 -2.14 -9.79
C PHE A 181 5.55 -2.26 -11.27
N ARG A 182 6.72 -2.84 -11.61
CA ARG A 182 7.10 -3.05 -13.01
C ARG A 182 6.08 -3.97 -13.68
N PRO A 183 5.49 -3.58 -14.83
CA PRO A 183 4.66 -4.48 -15.62
C PRO A 183 5.45 -5.75 -15.93
N ARG A 184 4.96 -6.90 -15.48
CA ARG A 184 5.60 -8.18 -15.75
C ARG A 184 5.39 -8.49 -17.23
N SER A 185 6.46 -8.37 -18.01
CA SER A 185 6.42 -8.70 -19.43
C SER A 185 6.09 -10.18 -19.62
N ARG A 186 5.20 -10.48 -20.56
CA ARG A 186 4.77 -11.86 -20.90
C ARG A 186 5.94 -12.82 -21.17
N ALA A 187 7.10 -12.31 -21.58
CA ALA A 187 8.22 -13.10 -22.09
C ALA A 187 9.30 -13.49 -21.06
N VAL A 188 9.29 -12.95 -19.84
CA VAL A 188 10.44 -13.10 -18.90
C VAL A 188 10.30 -14.32 -17.95
N SER A 189 9.26 -15.15 -18.09
CA SER A 189 9.01 -16.28 -17.17
C SER A 189 9.53 -17.64 -17.66
N GLU A 190 10.24 -17.73 -18.80
CA GLU A 190 10.82 -18.99 -19.30
C GLU A 190 12.11 -19.41 -18.58
N SER A 191 12.85 -18.48 -17.96
CA SER A 191 14.04 -18.82 -17.16
C SER A 191 13.62 -19.20 -15.74
N GLY A 192 13.24 -20.47 -15.58
CA GLY A 192 12.62 -20.99 -14.37
C GLY A 192 13.47 -20.84 -13.10
N THR A 193 12.96 -20.08 -12.15
CA THR A 193 13.08 -20.35 -10.71
C THR A 193 11.93 -19.64 -9.99
N GLY A 194 10.80 -20.32 -9.79
CA GLY A 194 9.83 -19.94 -8.74
C GLY A 194 8.39 -19.59 -9.13
N ALA A 195 8.09 -19.24 -10.39
CA ALA A 195 6.74 -18.83 -10.82
C ALA A 195 6.14 -19.66 -11.98
N THR A 196 6.61 -20.89 -12.16
CA THR A 196 6.17 -21.78 -13.26
C THR A 196 4.72 -22.26 -13.12
N ALA A 197 4.16 -22.27 -11.90
CA ALA A 197 2.78 -22.74 -11.67
C ALA A 197 1.68 -21.82 -12.24
N THR A 198 1.94 -20.51 -12.34
CA THR A 198 0.91 -19.53 -12.71
C THR A 198 0.62 -19.52 -14.21
N PHE A 199 1.64 -19.78 -15.03
CA PHE A 199 1.52 -19.77 -16.49
C PHE A 199 0.93 -21.06 -17.07
N GLU A 200 1.21 -22.22 -16.46
CA GLU A 200 0.51 -23.46 -16.82
C GLU A 200 -1.01 -23.31 -16.72
N GLY A 201 -1.49 -22.53 -15.74
CA GLY A 201 -2.91 -22.28 -15.59
C GLY A 201 -3.48 -21.32 -16.65
N ILE A 202 -2.72 -20.36 -17.19
CA ILE A 202 -3.15 -19.52 -18.33
C ILE A 202 -3.24 -20.37 -19.60
N ALA A 203 -2.23 -21.21 -19.83
CA ALA A 203 -2.25 -22.16 -20.94
C ALA A 203 -3.42 -23.15 -20.79
N LYS A 204 -3.71 -23.65 -19.58
CA LYS A 204 -4.86 -24.54 -19.29
C LYS A 204 -6.23 -23.83 -19.40
N LEU A 205 -6.32 -22.55 -19.02
CA LEU A 205 -7.48 -21.70 -19.28
C LEU A 205 -7.76 -21.55 -20.78
N GLY A 206 -6.71 -21.51 -21.61
CA GLY A 206 -6.80 -21.52 -23.07
C GLY A 206 -6.84 -22.92 -23.72
N ALA A 207 -6.53 -23.99 -22.98
CA ALA A 207 -6.34 -25.34 -23.51
C ALA A 207 -7.64 -26.06 -23.89
N SER A 208 -8.79 -25.40 -23.80
CA SER A 208 -9.98 -25.78 -24.55
C SER A 208 -9.82 -25.62 -26.08
N GLY A 209 -8.62 -25.26 -26.56
CA GLY A 209 -8.20 -25.49 -27.96
C GLY A 209 -8.44 -24.33 -28.92
N ILE A 210 -8.79 -23.16 -28.42
CA ILE A 210 -8.93 -21.94 -29.22
C ILE A 210 -8.21 -20.86 -28.42
N GLY A 211 -7.33 -20.08 -29.04
CA GLY A 211 -6.60 -18.96 -28.43
C GLY A 211 -7.53 -17.83 -27.97
N GLY A 212 -8.46 -18.15 -27.09
CA GLY A 212 -9.51 -17.28 -26.59
C GLY A 212 -8.94 -16.35 -25.54
N GLU A 213 -9.24 -15.08 -25.73
CA GLU A 213 -8.99 -14.03 -24.77
C GLU A 213 -9.63 -14.38 -23.41
N VAL A 214 -8.80 -14.50 -22.36
CA VAL A 214 -9.31 -14.76 -21.00
C VAL A 214 -10.07 -13.51 -20.54
N ARG A 215 -11.38 -13.67 -20.36
CA ARG A 215 -12.28 -12.58 -19.93
C ARG A 215 -12.95 -12.93 -18.61
N PHE A 216 -13.18 -11.93 -17.77
CA PHE A 216 -13.92 -12.10 -16.52
C PHE A 216 -15.42 -11.99 -16.73
N GLU A 217 -16.17 -12.89 -16.09
CA GLU A 217 -17.64 -12.91 -16.12
C GLU A 217 -18.21 -11.71 -15.34
N LYS A 218 -19.46 -11.31 -15.63
CA LYS A 218 -20.05 -10.10 -15.01
C LYS A 218 -20.28 -10.27 -13.51
N GLY A 219 -20.47 -11.51 -13.05
CA GLY A 219 -20.68 -11.86 -11.64
C GLY A 219 -19.39 -12.27 -10.92
N TRP A 220 -18.22 -12.21 -11.56
CA TRP A 220 -16.97 -12.53 -10.87
C TRP A 220 -16.53 -11.32 -10.05
N CYS A 221 -16.72 -11.39 -8.73
CA CYS A 221 -16.42 -10.33 -7.77
C CYS A 221 -15.79 -10.91 -6.49
N LEU A 222 -15.28 -10.03 -5.62
CA LEU A 222 -14.62 -10.43 -4.37
C LEU A 222 -15.52 -11.22 -3.43
N ARG A 223 -16.79 -10.83 -3.31
CA ARG A 223 -17.76 -11.55 -2.49
C ARG A 223 -17.92 -13.01 -2.94
N VAL A 224 -17.96 -13.24 -4.25
CA VAL A 224 -18.06 -14.58 -4.83
C VAL A 224 -16.79 -15.37 -4.58
N VAL A 225 -15.63 -14.74 -4.77
CA VAL A 225 -14.31 -15.34 -4.47
C VAL A 225 -14.20 -15.78 -3.02
N GLU A 226 -14.51 -14.90 -2.05
CA GLU A 226 -14.48 -15.23 -0.62
C GLU A 226 -15.44 -16.38 -0.29
N ARG A 227 -16.68 -16.31 -0.78
CA ARG A 227 -17.70 -17.34 -0.54
C ARG A 227 -17.35 -18.70 -1.14
N GLU A 228 -16.91 -18.74 -2.39
CA GLU A 228 -16.73 -19.98 -3.15
C GLU A 228 -15.35 -20.61 -2.96
N MET A 229 -14.36 -19.85 -2.51
CA MET A 229 -13.02 -20.37 -2.20
C MET A 229 -12.79 -20.56 -0.71
N GLY A 230 -13.65 -20.02 0.15
CA GLY A 230 -13.45 -20.02 1.61
C GLY A 230 -12.22 -19.21 2.02
N VAL A 231 -11.82 -18.22 1.22
CA VAL A 231 -10.68 -17.35 1.50
C VAL A 231 -11.15 -16.08 2.18
N ARG A 232 -10.46 -15.64 3.23
CA ARG A 232 -10.73 -14.36 3.87
C ARG A 232 -10.01 -13.25 3.12
N ILE A 233 -10.74 -12.21 2.73
CA ILE A 233 -10.13 -11.02 2.13
C ILE A 233 -9.55 -10.14 3.24
N VAL A 234 -8.26 -9.82 3.13
CA VAL A 234 -7.58 -8.87 4.01
C VAL A 234 -7.49 -7.53 3.30
N TRP A 235 -8.06 -6.51 3.91
CA TRP A 235 -8.09 -5.17 3.35
C TRP A 235 -6.92 -4.33 3.87
N THR A 236 -6.38 -3.47 3.00
CA THR A 236 -5.34 -2.50 3.35
C THR A 236 -5.83 -1.11 2.99
N SER A 237 -5.70 -0.15 3.90
CA SER A 237 -6.18 1.23 3.76
C SER A 237 -5.24 2.12 2.94
N ASN A 238 -4.81 1.67 1.77
CA ASN A 238 -3.89 2.45 0.92
C ASN A 238 -4.70 3.36 0.00
N LEU A 239 -4.65 4.67 0.24
CA LEU A 239 -5.30 5.68 -0.58
C LEU A 239 -4.52 5.87 -1.89
N LEU A 240 -5.14 5.53 -3.02
CA LEU A 240 -4.54 5.71 -4.35
C LEU A 240 -4.39 7.19 -4.74
N ASP A 241 -5.27 8.05 -4.21
CA ASP A 241 -5.39 9.45 -4.65
C ASP A 241 -4.17 10.31 -4.30
N HIS A 242 -3.42 9.98 -3.26
CA HIS A 242 -2.27 10.77 -2.80
C HIS A 242 -0.95 10.42 -3.49
N LEU A 243 -0.94 9.45 -4.40
CA LEU A 243 0.27 8.75 -4.84
C LEU A 243 0.53 8.86 -6.34
N SER A 244 -0.17 9.78 -7.01
CA SER A 244 -0.15 9.94 -8.47
C SER A 244 1.19 10.32 -9.04
N ASP A 245 2.05 10.99 -8.27
CA ASP A 245 3.33 11.49 -8.78
C ASP A 245 4.41 10.41 -8.86
N VAL A 246 4.46 9.44 -7.95
CA VAL A 246 5.52 8.41 -7.89
C VAL A 246 5.16 7.09 -8.56
N TYR A 247 3.87 6.82 -8.75
CA TYR A 247 3.46 5.56 -9.37
C TYR A 247 3.79 5.51 -10.88
N PRO A 248 4.05 4.32 -11.43
CA PRO A 248 4.10 4.14 -12.87
C PRO A 248 2.82 4.62 -13.54
N GLU A 249 2.97 5.27 -14.70
CA GLU A 249 1.84 5.71 -15.52
C GLU A 249 0.89 4.54 -15.82
N GLY A 250 -0.41 4.75 -15.64
CA GLY A 250 -1.44 3.75 -15.86
C GLY A 250 -1.74 2.84 -14.67
N LEU A 251 -0.91 2.83 -13.61
CA LEU A 251 -1.13 1.95 -12.45
C LEU A 251 -2.40 2.32 -11.70
N ILE A 252 -2.66 3.61 -11.46
CA ILE A 252 -3.84 4.07 -10.74
C ILE A 252 -5.10 3.71 -11.52
N GLU A 253 -5.13 4.03 -12.82
CA GLU A 253 -6.26 3.75 -13.71
C GLU A 253 -6.54 2.25 -13.78
N GLU A 254 -5.50 1.42 -13.85
CA GLU A 254 -5.67 -0.03 -13.81
C GLU A 254 -6.11 -0.54 -12.44
N THR A 255 -5.66 0.07 -11.35
CA THR A 255 -6.10 -0.29 -10.00
C THR A 255 -7.58 0.04 -9.82
N LEU A 256 -8.03 1.22 -10.26
CA LEU A 256 -9.44 1.59 -10.27
C LEU A 256 -10.27 0.64 -11.14
N ARG A 257 -9.79 0.26 -12.33
CA ARG A 257 -10.45 -0.78 -13.15
C ARG A 257 -10.47 -2.14 -12.43
N THR A 258 -9.42 -2.49 -11.71
CA THR A 258 -9.35 -3.73 -10.92
C THR A 258 -10.36 -3.71 -9.79
N LEU A 259 -10.53 -2.57 -9.11
CA LEU A 259 -11.60 -2.36 -8.12
C LEU A 259 -12.98 -2.46 -8.78
N SER A 260 -13.22 -1.81 -9.93
CA SER A 260 -14.48 -1.96 -10.67
C SER A 260 -14.80 -3.41 -11.06
N LEU A 261 -13.77 -4.20 -11.37
CA LEU A 261 -13.91 -5.62 -11.68
C LEU A 261 -14.31 -6.43 -10.43
N LEU A 262 -13.65 -6.16 -9.31
CA LEU A 262 -13.74 -6.92 -8.07
C LEU A 262 -14.90 -6.47 -7.15
N LEU A 263 -15.32 -5.21 -7.26
CA LEU A 263 -16.37 -4.54 -6.49
C LEU A 263 -17.33 -3.83 -7.48
N PRO A 264 -18.05 -4.59 -8.31
CA PRO A 264 -18.88 -3.99 -9.36
C PRO A 264 -20.00 -3.14 -8.76
N SER A 265 -20.06 -1.87 -9.16
CA SER A 265 -21.12 -0.91 -8.78
C SER A 265 -22.53 -1.27 -9.28
N SER A 266 -22.67 -2.35 -10.06
CA SER A 266 -23.98 -2.88 -10.48
C SER A 266 -24.48 -4.06 -9.63
N ASP A 267 -23.67 -4.60 -8.71
CA ASP A 267 -24.06 -5.72 -7.84
C ASP A 267 -24.31 -5.25 -6.40
N ASN A 268 -25.58 -4.99 -6.09
CA ASN A 268 -26.00 -4.48 -4.77
C ASN A 268 -25.55 -5.41 -3.62
N GLU A 269 -25.57 -6.73 -3.81
CA GLU A 269 -25.20 -7.67 -2.74
C GLU A 269 -23.71 -7.58 -2.41
N THR A 270 -22.86 -7.32 -3.43
CA THR A 270 -21.43 -7.08 -3.22
C THR A 270 -21.18 -5.74 -2.55
N GLN A 271 -21.96 -4.71 -2.89
CA GLN A 271 -21.88 -3.42 -2.19
C GLN A 271 -22.27 -3.54 -0.72
N ASP A 272 -23.40 -4.18 -0.42
CA ASP A 272 -23.86 -4.38 0.96
C ASP A 272 -22.88 -5.22 1.78
N TRP A 273 -22.26 -6.23 1.15
CA TRP A 273 -21.18 -6.99 1.76
C TRP A 273 -19.96 -6.10 2.05
N PHE A 274 -19.51 -5.27 1.09
CA PHE A 274 -18.38 -4.38 1.30
C PHE A 274 -18.65 -3.32 2.37
N MET A 275 -19.84 -2.70 2.35
CA MET A 275 -20.21 -1.64 3.30
C MET A 275 -20.33 -2.14 4.75
N ARG A 276 -20.67 -3.43 4.95
CA ARG A 276 -20.59 -4.05 6.28
C ARG A 276 -19.15 -4.15 6.79
N ASN A 277 -18.20 -4.42 5.89
CA ASN A 277 -16.77 -4.49 6.20
C ASN A 277 -16.13 -3.10 6.32
N HIS A 278 -16.66 -2.09 5.63
CA HIS A 278 -16.14 -0.71 5.64
C HIS A 278 -15.95 -0.14 7.04
N ILE A 279 -16.95 -0.32 7.92
CA ILE A 279 -16.88 0.20 9.31
C ILE A 279 -15.81 -0.54 10.11
N GLN A 280 -15.74 -1.87 9.96
CA GLN A 280 -14.83 -2.70 10.74
C GLN A 280 -13.36 -2.48 10.37
N TYR A 281 -13.07 -2.25 9.10
CA TYR A 281 -11.71 -2.16 8.58
C TYR A 281 -11.32 -0.75 8.09
N HIS A 282 -12.18 0.25 8.32
CA HIS A 282 -11.97 1.63 7.89
C HIS A 282 -11.64 1.74 6.39
N LEU A 283 -12.41 1.02 5.57
CA LEU A 283 -12.21 1.01 4.12
C LEU A 283 -12.66 2.33 3.50
N ASP A 284 -12.23 2.60 2.27
CA ASP A 284 -12.81 3.69 1.50
C ASP A 284 -14.16 3.24 0.90
N GLY A 285 -15.24 3.91 1.32
CA GLY A 285 -16.59 3.68 0.81
C GLY A 285 -16.75 3.99 -0.67
N GLU A 286 -15.88 4.80 -1.26
CA GLU A 286 -15.92 5.11 -2.69
C GLU A 286 -15.40 3.96 -3.56
N ALA A 287 -14.71 2.97 -2.99
CA ALA A 287 -14.18 1.81 -3.74
C ALA A 287 -15.28 0.99 -4.45
N VAL A 288 -16.53 1.01 -3.94
CA VAL A 288 -17.68 0.35 -4.58
C VAL A 288 -18.37 1.21 -5.65
N ARG A 289 -17.96 2.48 -5.80
CA ARG A 289 -18.53 3.43 -6.75
C ARG A 289 -17.69 3.59 -8.01
N CYS A 290 -16.65 2.77 -8.17
CA CYS A 290 -15.86 2.78 -9.39
C CYS A 290 -16.75 2.51 -10.63
N LYS A 291 -16.38 3.15 -11.75
CA LYS A 291 -17.13 3.07 -13.01
C LYS A 291 -17.30 1.62 -13.46
N PRO A 292 -18.53 1.17 -13.81
CA PRO A 292 -18.74 -0.18 -14.34
C PRO A 292 -17.87 -0.46 -15.57
N LEU A 293 -17.29 -1.67 -15.66
CA LEU A 293 -16.52 -2.09 -16.83
C LEU A 293 -17.42 -2.66 -17.94
N ALA A 294 -17.12 -2.28 -19.17
CA ALA A 294 -17.68 -2.89 -20.36
C ALA A 294 -17.21 -4.35 -20.53
N LYS A 295 -17.70 -5.04 -21.57
CA LYS A 295 -17.36 -6.47 -21.79
C LYS A 295 -15.91 -6.67 -22.21
N ASP A 296 -15.43 -5.82 -23.10
CA ASP A 296 -14.07 -5.76 -23.63
C ASP A 296 -13.06 -5.32 -22.55
N GLU A 297 -13.41 -4.35 -21.70
CA GLU A 297 -12.57 -3.88 -20.59
C GLU A 297 -12.29 -4.95 -19.52
N ARG A 298 -13.10 -6.03 -19.48
CA ARG A 298 -12.91 -7.19 -18.58
C ARG A 298 -11.96 -8.25 -19.15
N SER A 299 -11.27 -7.94 -20.25
CA SER A 299 -10.19 -8.77 -20.77
C SER A 299 -8.97 -8.72 -19.86
N ILE A 300 -8.36 -9.88 -19.57
CA ILE A 300 -7.14 -9.93 -18.75
C ILE A 300 -5.99 -9.11 -19.35
N GLU A 301 -6.00 -8.91 -20.66
CA GLU A 301 -4.95 -8.17 -21.38
C GLU A 301 -5.00 -6.66 -21.11
N GLY A 302 -6.13 -6.17 -20.60
CA GLY A 302 -6.28 -4.80 -20.13
C GLY A 302 -5.57 -4.52 -18.80
N PHE A 303 -5.11 -5.55 -18.08
CA PHE A 303 -4.50 -5.46 -16.76
C PHE A 303 -3.00 -5.79 -16.85
N ARG A 304 -2.11 -4.81 -16.95
CA ARG A 304 -0.65 -5.02 -17.05
C ARG A 304 0.03 -5.19 -15.69
N PHE A 305 -0.45 -4.49 -14.67
CA PHE A 305 0.09 -4.50 -13.31
C PHE A 305 -0.51 -5.61 -12.46
N TRP A 306 -1.82 -5.83 -12.57
CA TRP A 306 -2.58 -6.74 -11.71
C TRP A 306 -2.85 -8.12 -12.34
N ARG A 307 -2.49 -8.34 -13.61
CA ARG A 307 -2.81 -9.57 -14.35
C ARG A 307 -2.40 -10.85 -13.66
N ASP A 308 -1.15 -10.97 -13.21
CA ASP A 308 -0.68 -12.22 -12.60
C ASP A 308 -1.49 -12.58 -11.35
N ARG A 309 -1.83 -11.58 -10.52
CA ARG A 309 -2.65 -11.76 -9.32
C ARG A 309 -4.09 -12.12 -9.68
N LEU A 310 -4.68 -11.43 -10.65
CA LEU A 310 -6.04 -11.69 -11.13
C LEU A 310 -6.17 -13.07 -11.78
N VAL A 311 -5.16 -13.50 -12.54
CA VAL A 311 -5.06 -14.85 -13.11
C VAL A 311 -4.99 -15.89 -12.01
N THR A 312 -4.10 -15.70 -11.02
CA THR A 312 -3.95 -16.63 -9.89
C THR A 312 -5.27 -16.77 -9.15
N LEU A 313 -5.95 -15.65 -8.88
CA LEU A 313 -7.23 -15.62 -8.22
C LEU A 313 -8.31 -16.36 -9.02
N LYS A 314 -8.38 -16.11 -10.34
CA LYS A 314 -9.31 -16.80 -11.24
C LYS A 314 -9.10 -18.30 -11.28
N GLN A 315 -7.84 -18.74 -11.40
CA GLN A 315 -7.50 -20.17 -11.42
C GLN A 315 -7.86 -20.85 -10.10
N ALA A 316 -7.59 -20.19 -8.98
CA ALA A 316 -7.92 -20.72 -7.65
C ALA A 316 -9.44 -20.85 -7.48
N HIS A 317 -10.21 -19.86 -7.95
CA HIS A 317 -11.67 -19.91 -7.99
C HIS A 317 -12.21 -21.04 -8.89
N GLU A 318 -11.65 -21.23 -10.09
CA GLU A 318 -12.07 -22.33 -10.96
C GLU A 318 -11.76 -23.72 -10.39
N LYS A 319 -10.66 -23.86 -9.64
CA LYS A 319 -10.30 -25.08 -8.93
C LYS A 319 -11.18 -25.35 -7.71
N SER A 320 -11.71 -24.31 -7.06
CA SER A 320 -12.58 -24.46 -5.88
C SER A 320 -14.00 -24.87 -6.25
N LYS A 321 -14.45 -24.57 -7.46
CA LYS A 321 -15.73 -25.07 -7.95
C LYS A 321 -15.71 -26.59 -7.90
N PRO A 322 -16.72 -27.24 -7.28
CA PRO A 322 -16.82 -28.68 -7.32
C PRO A 322 -16.83 -29.07 -8.80
N GLN A 323 -15.80 -29.80 -9.24
CA GLN A 323 -15.85 -30.39 -10.57
C GLN A 323 -17.13 -31.20 -10.58
N ASP A 324 -18.09 -30.77 -11.41
CA ASP A 324 -19.29 -31.54 -11.69
C ASP A 324 -18.76 -32.91 -12.12
N LYS A 325 -18.68 -33.87 -11.18
CA LYS A 325 -18.32 -35.25 -11.50
C LYS A 325 -19.25 -35.59 -12.64
N PRO A 326 -18.72 -35.92 -13.83
CA PRO A 326 -19.47 -35.76 -15.05
C PRO A 326 -20.82 -36.44 -14.86
N LYS A 327 -21.90 -35.65 -14.89
CA LYS A 327 -23.27 -36.17 -15.00
C LYS A 327 -23.39 -37.09 -16.22
N SER A 328 -22.41 -37.04 -17.14
CA SER A 328 -22.22 -38.01 -18.22
C SER A 328 -21.81 -39.41 -17.77
N LEU A 329 -21.06 -39.64 -16.68
CA LEU A 329 -20.80 -41.01 -16.18
C LEU A 329 -22.07 -41.61 -15.59
N LEU A 330 -22.85 -40.84 -14.84
CA LEU A 330 -24.17 -41.27 -14.37
C LEU A 330 -25.15 -41.46 -15.52
N ARG A 331 -25.19 -40.58 -16.53
CA ARG A 331 -25.99 -40.82 -17.75
C ARG A 331 -25.51 -42.02 -18.55
N ARG A 332 -24.20 -42.30 -18.63
CA ARG A 332 -23.64 -43.46 -19.34
C ARG A 332 -23.93 -44.76 -18.59
N TYR A 333 -23.83 -44.75 -17.25
CA TYR A 333 -24.25 -45.86 -16.40
C TYR A 333 -25.77 -46.10 -16.50
N LEU A 334 -26.57 -45.04 -16.45
CA LEU A 334 -28.03 -45.15 -16.56
C LEU A 334 -28.47 -45.56 -17.98
N SER A 335 -27.78 -45.12 -19.04
CA SER A 335 -28.06 -45.59 -20.41
C SER A 335 -27.64 -47.03 -20.64
N VAL A 336 -26.57 -47.50 -20.00
CA VAL A 336 -26.15 -48.92 -20.04
C VAL A 336 -27.14 -49.81 -19.26
N LEU A 337 -27.67 -49.33 -18.13
CA LEU A 337 -28.69 -50.06 -17.37
C LEU A 337 -30.06 -50.09 -18.07
N GLN A 338 -30.41 -49.09 -18.88
CA GLN A 338 -31.65 -49.09 -19.67
C GLN A 338 -31.61 -50.02 -20.90
N LEU A 339 -30.42 -50.41 -21.38
CA LEU A 339 -30.27 -51.32 -22.52
C LEU A 339 -30.32 -52.81 -22.15
N ASN A 340 -30.29 -53.16 -20.87
CA ASN A 340 -30.33 -54.55 -20.40
C ASN A 340 -31.73 -55.02 -19.94
N ASN A 341 -32.76 -54.19 -20.11
CA ASN A 341 -34.15 -54.47 -19.70
C ASN A 341 -35.12 -54.63 -20.90
N THR A 342 -34.60 -54.91 -22.09
CA THR A 342 -35.34 -55.33 -23.28
C THR A 342 -34.73 -56.62 -23.78
#